data_AF-A0A822FVR8-F1
#
_entry.id   AF-A0A822FVR8-F1
#
_cell.length_a   1.000
_cell.length_b   1.000
_cell.length_c   1.000
_cell.angle_alpha   90.00
_cell.angle_beta   90.00
_cell.angle_gamma   90.00
#
_symmetry.space_group_name_H-M   'P 1'
#
loop_
_entity.id
_entity.type
_entity.pdbx_description
1 polymer ?
#
loop_
_entity_poly.entity_id
_entity_poly.type
_entity_poly.pdbx_seq_one_letter_code
_entity_poly.pdbx_strand_id
1 'polypeptide(L)'
;MIIMTTEAFWAKDWDEEETYNRILSASAVIMIMDKMNKVPVGFGRIFMMRNNNNNEEETLGYLSDVAVNIQHQNKGLGRVIVNYLVSAYIGQDASQRRTNGS
;
A
#
# COMPACT_ATOMS: atom_id res chain seq x y z
N MET A 1 -24.72 -4.11 -24.18
CA MET A 1 -24.71 -3.27 -22.97
C MET A 1 -23.72 -3.92 -22.02
N ILE A 2 -22.49 -3.40 -21.92
CA ILE A 2 -21.49 -3.94 -21.00
C ILE A 2 -21.68 -3.19 -19.69
N ILE A 3 -22.26 -3.86 -18.70
CA ILE A 3 -22.28 -3.38 -17.32
C ILE A 3 -20.85 -3.57 -16.81
N MET A 4 -20.03 -2.52 -16.89
CA MET A 4 -18.74 -2.53 -16.22
C MET A 4 -19.02 -2.35 -14.74
N THR A 5 -19.04 -3.45 -13.99
CA THR A 5 -18.92 -3.39 -12.53
C THR A 5 -17.59 -2.68 -12.25
N THR A 6 -17.66 -1.61 -11.44
CA THR A 6 -16.50 -0.87 -10.93
C THR A 6 -15.75 -1.73 -9.91
N GLU A 7 -15.33 -2.92 -10.33
CA GLU A 7 -14.50 -3.79 -9.53
C GLU A 7 -13.15 -3.11 -9.35
N ALA A 8 -12.64 -3.20 -8.13
CA ALA A 8 -11.29 -2.79 -7.78
C ALA A 8 -10.31 -3.49 -8.74
N PHE A 9 -9.93 -2.84 -9.84
CA PHE A 9 -9.05 -3.39 -10.87
C PHE A 9 -7.67 -3.80 -10.31
N TRP A 10 -7.34 -3.32 -9.11
CA TRP A 10 -6.16 -3.65 -8.32
C TRP A 10 -6.30 -4.92 -7.48
N ALA A 11 -7.52 -5.45 -7.34
CA ALA A 11 -7.86 -6.72 -6.72
C ALA A 11 -8.30 -7.76 -7.76
N LYS A 12 -7.96 -7.57 -9.05
CA LYS A 12 -8.43 -8.44 -10.15
C LYS A 12 -8.08 -9.92 -9.95
N ASP A 13 -7.02 -10.20 -9.20
CA ASP A 13 -6.55 -11.56 -8.90
C ASP A 13 -6.93 -12.05 -7.49
N TRP A 14 -7.65 -11.24 -6.70
CA TRP A 14 -8.01 -11.56 -5.31
C TRP A 14 -9.52 -11.49 -5.12
N ASP A 15 -10.04 -12.41 -4.32
CA ASP A 15 -11.42 -12.27 -3.86
C ASP A 15 -11.56 -11.19 -2.77
N GLU A 16 -12.81 -10.93 -2.35
CA GLU A 16 -13.12 -9.90 -1.36
C GLU A 16 -12.48 -10.19 0.00
N GLU A 17 -12.44 -11.46 0.41
CA GLU A 17 -11.86 -11.89 1.68
C GLU A 17 -10.35 -11.70 1.68
N GLU A 18 -9.66 -12.13 0.62
CA GLU A 18 -8.24 -11.93 0.44
C GLU A 18 -7.92 -10.43 0.41
N THR A 19 -8.70 -9.62 -0.31
CA THR A 19 -8.53 -8.17 -0.35
C THR A 19 -8.65 -7.55 1.04
N TYR A 20 -9.64 -7.97 1.83
CA TYR A 20 -9.84 -7.49 3.20
C TYR A 20 -8.66 -7.88 4.10
N ASN A 21 -8.27 -9.15 4.10
CA ASN A 21 -7.13 -9.67 4.86
C ASN A 21 -5.82 -8.96 4.48
N ARG A 22 -5.67 -8.66 3.20
CA ARG A 22 -4.53 -7.91 2.66
C ARG A 22 -4.49 -6.46 3.15
N ILE A 23 -5.63 -5.79 3.29
CA ILE A 23 -5.70 -4.45 3.87
C ILE A 23 -5.38 -4.49 5.36
N LEU A 24 -5.96 -5.44 6.10
CA LEU A 24 -5.77 -5.55 7.55
C LEU A 24 -4.33 -5.87 7.96
N SER A 25 -3.63 -6.68 7.16
CA SER A 25 -2.26 -7.09 7.47
C SER A 25 -1.20 -6.04 7.10
N ALA A 26 -1.58 -4.98 6.37
CA ALA A 26 -0.64 -3.96 5.91
C ALA A 26 -0.16 -3.07 7.06
N SER A 27 1.12 -2.73 7.05
CA SER A 27 1.70 -1.75 7.99
C SER A 27 1.30 -0.32 7.66
N ALA A 28 1.14 -0.03 6.36
CA ALA A 28 0.50 1.18 5.87
C ALA A 28 -0.21 0.91 4.54
N VAL A 29 -1.29 1.64 4.31
CA VAL A 29 -2.13 1.55 3.12
C VAL A 29 -2.49 2.95 2.64
N ILE A 30 -2.65 3.11 1.33
CA ILE A 30 -3.14 4.34 0.71
C ILE A 30 -4.14 4.01 -0.40
N MET A 31 -5.20 4.80 -0.46
CA MET A 31 -6.14 4.84 -1.58
C MET A 31 -6.23 6.27 -2.11
N ILE A 32 -6.10 6.43 -3.42
CA ILE A 32 -6.30 7.70 -4.10
C ILE A 32 -7.69 7.69 -4.74
N MET A 33 -8.48 8.72 -4.43
CA MET A 33 -9.83 8.91 -4.95
C MET A 33 -9.84 10.03 -5.98
N ASP A 34 -10.50 9.79 -7.12
CA ASP A 34 -10.95 10.86 -8.01
C ASP A 34 -12.15 11.55 -7.36
N LYS A 35 -11.92 12.77 -6.85
CA LYS A 35 -12.95 13.53 -6.11
C LYS A 35 -14.16 13.89 -6.96
N MET A 36 -13.98 14.11 -8.26
CA MET A 36 -15.05 14.52 -9.16
C MET A 36 -15.98 13.35 -9.45
N ASN A 37 -15.38 12.20 -9.77
CA ASN A 37 -16.12 11.00 -10.17
C ASN A 37 -16.45 10.06 -9.00
N LYS A 38 -15.89 10.33 -7.82
CA LYS A 38 -16.02 9.52 -6.58
C LYS A 38 -15.60 8.05 -6.76
N VAL A 39 -14.56 7.81 -7.54
CA VAL A 39 -14.04 6.46 -7.81
C VAL A 39 -12.60 6.31 -7.30
N PRO A 40 -12.21 5.11 -6.82
CA PRO A 40 -10.82 4.81 -6.50
C PRO A 40 -9.99 4.71 -7.79
N VAL A 41 -8.88 5.44 -7.83
CA VAL A 41 -8.00 5.51 -9.01
C VAL A 41 -6.58 5.02 -8.76
N GLY A 42 -6.23 4.81 -7.50
CA GLY A 42 -4.95 4.23 -7.13
C GLY A 42 -5.00 3.60 -5.75
N PHE A 43 -4.19 2.58 -5.55
CA PHE A 43 -4.07 1.86 -4.30
C PHE A 43 -2.62 1.45 -4.11
N GLY A 44 -2.17 1.44 -2.86
CA GLY A 44 -0.98 0.70 -2.52
C GLY A 44 -0.87 0.37 -1.05
N ARG A 45 -0.05 -0.64 -0.74
CA ARG A 45 0.24 -1.04 0.63
C ARG A 45 1.70 -1.45 0.80
N ILE A 46 2.16 -1.40 2.04
CA ILE A 46 3.49 -1.86 2.45
C ILE A 46 3.39 -2.77 3.67
N PHE A 47 4.20 -3.82 3.66
CA PHE A 47 4.42 -4.74 4.78
C PHE A 47 5.76 -4.43 5.41
N MET A 48 5.80 -4.38 6.73
CA MET A 48 7.06 -4.39 7.46
C MET A 48 7.31 -5.79 8.00
N MET A 49 8.46 -6.35 7.64
CA MET A 49 8.96 -7.59 8.19
C MET A 49 10.19 -7.27 9.02
N ARG A 50 10.24 -7.75 10.27
CA ARG A 50 11.45 -7.70 11.07
C ARG A 50 12.27 -8.94 10.76
N ASN A 51 13.53 -8.73 10.42
CA ASN A 51 14.50 -9.78 10.23
C ASN A 51 15.50 -9.73 11.40
N ASN A 52 15.53 -10.80 12.20
CA ASN A 52 16.47 -10.95 13.30
C ASN A 52 17.56 -11.94 12.88
N ASN A 53 18.49 -11.47 12.06
CA ASN A 53 19.66 -12.26 11.69
C ASN A 53 20.90 -11.72 12.44
N ASN A 54 21.62 -12.60 13.13
CA ASN A 54 22.96 -12.33 13.67
C ASN A 54 23.11 -11.06 14.56
N ASN A 55 22.17 -10.81 15.49
CA ASN A 55 22.17 -9.68 16.43
C ASN A 55 21.99 -8.28 15.82
N GLU A 56 21.62 -8.18 14.54
CA GLU A 56 21.19 -6.93 13.92
C GLU A 56 19.67 -7.00 13.68
N GLU A 57 18.90 -6.11 14.33
CA GLU A 57 17.48 -5.95 14.03
C GLU A 57 17.35 -5.10 12.76
N GLU A 58 16.99 -5.74 11.65
CA GLU A 58 16.68 -5.07 10.40
C GLU A 58 15.16 -5.05 10.16
N THR A 59 14.61 -3.88 9.90
CA THR A 59 13.25 -3.75 9.36
C THR A 59 13.34 -3.74 7.83
N LEU A 60 12.56 -4.60 7.17
CA LEU A 60 12.44 -4.64 5.71
C LEU A 60 11.01 -4.23 5.31
N GLY A 61 10.92 -3.27 4.38
CA GLY A 61 9.66 -2.86 3.78
C GLY A 61 9.39 -3.60 2.47
N TYR A 62 8.30 -4.36 2.39
CA TYR A 62 7.85 -5.05 1.18
C TYR A 62 6.64 -4.37 0.57
N LEU A 63 6.82 -3.80 -0.61
CA LEU A 63 5.74 -3.26 -1.44
C LEU A 63 5.18 -4.41 -2.28
N SER A 64 4.11 -5.03 -1.79
CA SER A 64 3.46 -6.14 -2.50
C SER A 64 2.57 -5.64 -3.64
N ASP A 65 1.78 -4.60 -3.36
CA ASP A 65 0.67 -4.22 -4.23
C ASP A 65 0.63 -2.71 -4.42
N VAL A 66 0.93 -2.26 -5.64
CA VAL A 66 0.82 -0.86 -6.08
C VAL A 66 0.13 -0.85 -7.44
N ALA A 67 -1.00 -0.18 -7.52
CA ALA A 67 -1.82 -0.17 -8.71
C ALA A 67 -2.45 1.21 -8.96
N VAL A 68 -2.60 1.56 -10.24
CA VAL A 68 -3.25 2.79 -10.70
C VAL A 68 -4.19 2.44 -11.84
N ASN A 69 -5.39 3.03 -11.83
CA ASN A 69 -6.40 2.81 -12.85
C ASN A 69 -5.82 3.20 -14.20
N ILE A 70 -5.99 2.34 -15.22
CA ILE A 70 -5.44 2.58 -16.56
C ILE A 70 -5.81 3.96 -17.14
N GLN A 71 -7.00 4.48 -16.82
CA GLN A 71 -7.47 5.81 -17.25
C GLN A 71 -6.77 6.98 -16.52
N HIS A 72 -6.08 6.69 -15.42
CA HIS A 72 -5.38 7.64 -14.56
C HIS A 72 -3.87 7.37 -14.46
N GLN A 73 -3.36 6.39 -15.21
CA GLN A 73 -1.92 6.15 -15.38
C GLN A 73 -1.23 7.31 -16.12
N ASN A 74 0.10 7.36 -16.05
CA ASN A 74 0.94 8.42 -16.63
C ASN A 74 0.71 9.83 -16.05
N LYS A 75 -0.04 9.96 -14.95
CA LYS A 75 -0.26 11.23 -14.22
C LYS A 75 0.59 11.35 -12.95
N GLY A 76 1.58 10.46 -12.77
CA GLY A 76 2.44 10.43 -11.58
C GLY A 76 1.83 9.80 -10.32
N LEU A 77 0.60 9.27 -10.39
CA LEU A 77 -0.08 8.68 -9.22
C LEU A 77 0.69 7.50 -8.60
N GLY A 78 1.34 6.66 -9.40
CA GLY A 78 2.17 5.57 -8.89
C GLY A 78 3.35 6.09 -8.05
N ARG A 79 3.99 7.17 -8.49
CA ARG A 79 5.05 7.85 -7.71
C ARG A 79 4.51 8.41 -6.39
N VAL A 80 3.32 9.00 -6.40
CA VAL A 80 2.68 9.51 -5.18
C VAL A 80 2.43 8.39 -4.17
N ILE A 81 1.89 7.25 -4.64
CA ILE A 81 1.63 6.07 -3.80
C ILE A 81 2.93 5.56 -3.18
N VAL A 82 3.97 5.31 -3.99
CA VAL A 82 5.26 4.79 -3.51
C VAL A 82 5.91 5.74 -2.51
N ASN A 83 5.94 7.04 -2.82
CA ASN A 83 6.53 8.04 -1.92
C ASN A 83 5.82 8.08 -0.57
N TYR A 84 4.48 8.02 -0.57
CA TYR A 84 3.70 7.98 0.66
C TYR A 84 4.05 6.75 1.50
N LEU A 85 4.05 5.56 0.88
CA LEU A 85 4.31 4.30 1.58
C LEU A 85 5.73 4.24 2.17
N VAL A 86 6.74 4.70 1.42
CA VAL A 86 8.12 4.80 1.92
C VAL A 86 8.23 5.81 3.05
N SER A 87 7.52 6.94 2.98
CA SER A 87 7.53 7.94 4.05
C SER A 87 6.86 7.42 5.32
N ALA A 88 5.75 6.70 5.18
CA ALA A 88 5.06 6.04 6.27
C ALA A 88 5.96 4.99 6.95
N TYR A 89 6.70 4.23 6.15
CA TYR A 89 7.70 3.27 6.63
C TYR A 89 8.80 3.93 7.46
N ILE A 90 9.44 4.98 6.94
CA ILE A 90 10.51 5.69 7.64
C ILE A 90 10.00 6.26 8.98
N GLY A 91 8.78 6.80 8.99
CA GLY A 91 8.15 7.30 10.21
C GLY A 91 7.90 6.22 11.26
N GLN A 92 7.52 5.01 10.84
CA GLN A 92 7.28 3.87 11.72
C GLN A 92 8.58 3.23 12.23
N ASP A 93 9.61 3.09 11.40
CA ASP A 93 10.91 2.58 11.84
C ASP A 93 11.55 3.53 12.88
N ALA A 94 11.50 4.85 12.63
CA ALA A 94 12.02 5.85 13.54
C ALA A 94 11.30 5.87 14.91
N SER A 95 9.98 5.63 14.95
CA SER A 95 9.24 5.58 16.22
C SER A 95 9.56 4.31 17.01
N GLN A 96 9.74 3.17 16.34
CA GLN A 96 10.05 1.90 16.99
C GLN A 96 11.47 1.84 17.57
N ARG A 97 12.46 2.45 16.90
CA ARG A 97 13.82 2.58 17.45
C ARG A 97 13.85 3.41 18.74
N ARG A 98 12.97 4.41 18.87
CA ARG A 98 12.87 5.24 20.07
C ARG A 98 12.25 4.50 21.26
N THR A 99 11.38 3.52 21.02
CA THR A 99 10.76 2.74 22.10
C THR A 99 11.63 1.60 22.62
N ASN A 100 12.54 1.07 21.80
CA ASN A 100 13.44 -0.03 22.19
C ASN A 100 14.80 0.45 22.74
N GLY A 101 15.10 1.75 22.63
CA GLY A 101 16.29 2.37 23.24
C GLY A 101 15.96 3.00 24.59
N SER A 102 15.80 2.20 25.64
CA SER A 102 15.72 2.63 27.04
C SER A 102 16.38 1.59 27.95
#